data_AF-A0A7K0BT56-F1
#
_entry.id   AF-A0A7K0BT56-F1
#
_cell.length_a   1.000
_cell.length_b   1.000
_cell.length_c   1.000
_cell.angle_alpha   90.00
_cell.angle_beta   90.00
_cell.angle_gamma   90.00
#
_symmetry.space_group_name_H-M   'P 1'
#
loop_
_entity.id
_entity.type
_entity.pdbx_description
1 polymer ?
#
loop_
_entity_poly.entity_id
_entity_poly.type
_entity_poly.pdbx_seq_one_letter_code
_entity_poly.pdbx_strand_id
1 'polypeptide(L)'
;MPSPLLTLMPSAPTRGRPVKSALILWDVDDLLKEQTAARVRPVLTALAERDELVQTVLSGDNGPGVFAKADRFGLAEVLDFQVGAYGLDSRVRARLVAAAQRRAERKYAADFTRRNTILVGGTPGDVRAGLGGGAKVIGVAADRAAAEALEWEGADIVLPVQAGTGGFLAAVGTLLAFPAR
;
A
#
# COMPACT_ATOMS: atom_id res chain seq x y z
N MET A 1 52.77 12.13 -35.49
CA MET A 1 51.99 11.41 -34.46
C MET A 1 50.73 12.24 -34.19
N PRO A 2 49.53 11.86 -34.68
CA PRO A 2 48.31 12.59 -34.34
C PRO A 2 47.67 12.02 -33.07
N SER A 3 47.25 12.91 -32.17
CA SER A 3 46.50 12.61 -30.94
C SER A 3 45.13 12.01 -31.26
N PRO A 4 44.60 11.06 -30.47
CA PRO A 4 43.24 10.58 -30.67
C PRO A 4 42.23 11.60 -30.11
N LEU A 5 41.27 11.98 -30.95
CA LEU A 5 40.03 12.65 -30.55
C LEU A 5 39.26 11.70 -29.62
N LEU A 6 39.13 12.08 -28.34
CA LEU A 6 38.16 11.47 -27.44
C LEU A 6 36.75 11.89 -27.91
N THR A 7 36.10 10.99 -28.65
CA THR A 7 34.66 11.07 -28.91
C THR A 7 33.94 10.94 -27.57
N LEU A 8 33.45 12.07 -27.05
CA LEU A 8 32.56 12.12 -25.90
C LEU A 8 31.25 11.42 -26.31
N MET A 9 31.08 10.17 -25.90
CA MET A 9 29.79 9.48 -26.02
C MET A 9 28.74 10.26 -25.21
N PRO A 10 27.52 10.47 -25.73
CA PRO A 10 26.47 11.08 -24.94
C PRO A 10 26.19 10.21 -23.72
N SER A 11 26.24 10.83 -22.54
CA SER A 11 25.82 10.21 -21.28
C SER A 11 24.43 9.60 -21.48
N ALA A 12 24.27 8.32 -21.12
CA ALA A 12 22.97 7.67 -21.10
C ALA A 12 22.00 8.55 -20.28
N PRO A 13 20.75 8.75 -20.73
CA PRO A 13 19.77 9.46 -19.93
C PRO A 13 19.69 8.73 -18.57
N THR A 14 20.01 9.44 -17.50
CA THR A 14 19.68 9.02 -16.15
C THR A 14 18.19 8.69 -16.18
N ARG A 15 17.82 7.41 -16.04
CA ARG A 15 16.43 7.04 -15.79
C ARG A 15 16.02 7.85 -14.56
N GLY A 16 15.25 8.91 -14.76
CA GLY A 16 14.77 9.76 -13.69
C GLY A 16 14.16 8.86 -12.63
N ARG A 17 14.48 9.12 -11.36
CA ARG A 17 13.96 8.33 -10.24
C ARG A 17 12.44 8.22 -10.43
N PRO A 18 11.87 7.01 -10.43
CA PRO A 18 10.45 6.85 -10.71
C PRO A 18 9.64 7.68 -9.72
N VAL A 19 8.72 8.49 -10.25
CA VAL A 19 7.84 9.33 -9.44
C VAL A 19 6.85 8.42 -8.74
N LYS A 20 6.93 8.34 -7.41
CA LYS A 20 5.93 7.65 -6.60
C LYS A 20 4.59 8.35 -6.80
N SER A 21 3.58 7.60 -7.22
CA SER A 21 2.29 8.17 -7.66
C SER A 21 1.08 7.47 -7.06
N ALA A 22 1.25 6.37 -6.32
CA ALA A 22 0.18 5.76 -5.53
C ALA A 22 0.67 5.16 -4.22
N LEU A 23 -0.23 5.13 -3.24
CA LEU A 23 0.02 4.69 -1.87
C LEU A 23 -0.91 3.53 -1.51
N ILE A 24 -0.34 2.44 -1.03
CA ILE A 24 -1.07 1.30 -0.49
C ILE A 24 -0.80 1.22 1.01
N LEU A 25 -1.87 1.35 1.78
CA LEU A 25 -1.91 1.17 3.23
C LEU A 25 -2.36 -0.25 3.52
N TRP A 26 -1.54 -1.02 4.23
CA TRP A 26 -1.89 -2.35 4.68
C TRP A 26 -2.31 -2.29 6.14
N ASP A 27 -3.55 -2.68 6.45
CA ASP A 27 -3.91 -2.95 7.84
C ASP A 27 -3.23 -4.23 8.32
N VAL A 28 -2.13 -4.04 9.04
CA VAL A 28 -1.31 -5.14 9.54
C VAL A 28 -1.86 -5.75 10.81
N ASP A 29 -2.81 -5.12 11.49
CA ASP A 29 -3.42 -5.65 12.71
C ASP A 29 -4.13 -6.97 12.38
N ASP A 30 -4.88 -6.96 11.27
CA ASP A 30 -5.69 -8.08 10.82
C ASP A 30 -5.05 -8.91 9.70
N LEU A 31 -4.30 -8.30 8.77
CA LEU A 31 -3.75 -9.03 7.62
C LEU A 31 -2.49 -9.84 7.94
N LEU A 32 -1.76 -9.50 9.00
CA LEU A 32 -0.56 -10.24 9.42
C LEU A 32 -0.83 -11.22 10.57
N LYS A 33 -1.98 -11.90 10.52
CA LYS A 33 -2.24 -13.12 11.29
C LYS A 33 -1.65 -14.32 10.52
N GLU A 34 -1.17 -15.36 11.22
CA GLU A 34 -0.40 -16.46 10.60
C GLU A 34 -1.07 -17.07 9.35
N GLN A 35 -2.39 -17.26 9.36
CA GLN A 35 -3.14 -17.86 8.27
C GLN A 35 -3.27 -16.93 7.03
N THR A 36 -3.21 -15.61 7.24
CA THR A 36 -3.41 -14.58 6.21
C THR A 36 -2.08 -14.09 5.65
N ALA A 37 -1.04 -13.97 6.50
CA ALA A 37 0.27 -13.46 6.13
C ALA A 37 0.91 -14.25 4.98
N ALA A 38 0.80 -15.58 5.00
CA ALA A 38 1.31 -16.46 3.93
C ALA A 38 0.67 -16.18 2.57
N ARG A 39 -0.59 -15.73 2.54
CA ARG A 39 -1.35 -15.43 1.32
C ARG A 39 -1.11 -14.01 0.82
N VAL A 40 -0.86 -13.08 1.75
CA VAL A 40 -0.68 -11.66 1.47
C VAL A 40 0.78 -11.34 1.10
N ARG A 41 1.76 -12.07 1.63
CA ARG A 41 3.19 -11.85 1.32
C ARG A 41 3.51 -11.84 -0.19
N PRO A 42 3.11 -12.84 -1.00
CA PRO A 42 3.37 -12.80 -2.44
C PRO A 42 2.75 -11.60 -3.15
N VAL A 43 1.68 -11.04 -2.58
CA VAL A 43 1.03 -9.82 -3.11
C VAL A 43 1.90 -8.60 -2.84
N LEU A 44 2.37 -8.41 -1.60
CA LEU A 44 3.25 -7.28 -1.27
C LEU A 44 4.55 -7.33 -2.07
N THR A 45 5.14 -8.51 -2.22
CA THR A 45 6.35 -8.69 -3.05
C THR A 45 6.08 -8.30 -4.49
N ALA A 46 4.98 -8.77 -5.10
CA ALA A 46 4.64 -8.42 -6.48
C ALA A 46 4.33 -6.93 -6.68
N LEU A 47 3.76 -6.27 -5.67
CA LEU A 47 3.53 -4.82 -5.69
C LEU A 47 4.81 -4.02 -5.44
N ALA A 48 5.82 -4.59 -4.77
CA ALA A 48 7.10 -3.92 -4.53
C ALA A 48 7.93 -3.77 -5.82
N GLU A 49 7.72 -4.65 -6.79
CA GLU A 49 8.29 -4.55 -8.16
C GLU A 49 7.71 -3.37 -8.96
N ARG A 50 6.70 -2.67 -8.43
CA ARG A 50 6.09 -1.48 -9.06
C ARG A 50 6.70 -0.22 -8.48
N ASP A 51 7.66 0.32 -9.21
CA ASP A 51 8.41 1.52 -8.88
C ASP A 51 7.54 2.75 -8.58
N GLU A 52 6.34 2.84 -9.14
CA GLU A 52 5.37 3.90 -8.93
C GLU A 52 4.60 3.80 -7.61
N LEU A 53 4.63 2.64 -6.95
CA LEU A 53 3.89 2.37 -5.71
C LEU A 53 4.76 2.62 -4.48
N VAL A 54 4.10 3.08 -3.43
CA VAL A 54 4.59 3.09 -2.06
C VAL A 54 3.69 2.17 -1.26
N GLN A 55 4.29 1.22 -0.56
CA GLN A 55 3.57 0.35 0.37
C GLN A 55 3.97 0.73 1.79
N THR A 56 2.99 0.87 2.67
CA THR A 56 3.23 1.16 4.08
C THR A 56 2.14 0.56 4.95
N VAL A 57 2.29 0.71 6.26
CA VAL A 57 1.42 0.13 7.27
C VAL A 57 0.43 1.16 7.81
N LEU A 58 -0.77 0.67 8.08
CA LEU A 58 -1.74 1.30 8.96
C LEU A 58 -1.98 0.33 10.12
N SER A 59 -1.86 0.81 11.35
CA SER A 59 -2.04 -0.02 12.53
C SER A 59 -2.60 0.79 13.68
N GLY A 60 -3.52 0.20 14.43
CA GLY A 60 -3.97 0.71 15.72
C GLY A 60 -2.97 0.45 16.86
N ASP A 61 -1.94 -0.37 16.62
CA ASP A 61 -0.86 -0.63 17.57
C ASP A 61 0.29 0.39 17.44
N ASN A 62 1.24 0.30 18.37
CA ASN A 62 2.40 1.19 18.44
C ASN A 62 3.56 0.67 17.57
N GLY A 63 4.31 1.58 16.95
CA GLY A 63 5.29 1.31 15.89
C GLY A 63 6.27 0.14 16.10
N PRO A 64 6.94 -0.02 17.26
CA PRO A 64 7.93 -1.10 17.44
C PRO A 64 7.35 -2.51 17.29
N GLY A 65 6.12 -2.74 17.77
CA GLY A 65 5.44 -4.03 17.63
C GLY A 65 5.02 -4.31 16.19
N VAL A 66 4.65 -3.26 15.45
CA VAL A 66 4.27 -3.35 14.04
C VAL A 66 5.44 -3.76 13.16
N PHE A 67 6.61 -3.16 13.37
CA PHE A 67 7.82 -3.54 12.64
C PHE A 67 8.19 -5.00 12.90
N ALA A 68 8.27 -5.41 14.18
CA ALA A 68 8.61 -6.79 14.54
C ALA A 68 7.62 -7.82 13.95
N LYS A 69 6.32 -7.47 13.89
CA LYS A 69 5.29 -8.30 13.26
C LYS A 69 5.52 -8.45 11.76
N ALA A 70 5.80 -7.35 11.06
CA ALA A 70 6.09 -7.38 9.63
C ALA A 70 7.39 -8.13 9.31
N ASP A 71 8.44 -7.92 10.11
CA ASP A 71 9.74 -8.56 9.97
C ASP A 71 9.65 -10.09 10.16
N ARG A 72 8.86 -10.55 11.13
CA ARG A 72 8.57 -12.00 11.33
C ARG A 72 8.04 -12.68 10.07
N PHE A 73 7.35 -11.95 9.19
CA PHE A 73 6.82 -12.47 7.92
C PHE A 73 7.67 -12.09 6.69
N GLY A 74 8.84 -11.47 6.89
CA GLY A 74 9.75 -11.04 5.83
C GLY A 74 9.19 -9.88 4.99
N LEU A 75 8.39 -9.01 5.60
CA LEU A 75 7.73 -7.89 4.91
C LEU A 75 8.38 -6.54 5.19
N ALA A 76 9.36 -6.50 6.09
CA ALA A 76 9.98 -5.25 6.50
C ALA A 76 10.68 -4.51 5.33
N GLU A 77 11.24 -5.25 4.39
CA GLU A 77 11.99 -4.67 3.26
C GLU A 77 11.08 -4.06 2.18
N VAL A 78 9.82 -4.50 2.10
CA VAL A 78 8.86 -4.06 1.08
C VAL A 78 7.89 -2.98 1.59
N LEU A 79 8.00 -2.61 2.88
CA LEU A 79 7.15 -1.62 3.53
C LEU A 79 7.96 -0.41 3.98
N ASP A 80 7.50 0.79 3.64
CA ASP A 80 8.09 2.03 4.11
C ASP A 80 7.45 2.49 5.43
N PHE A 81 8.02 2.05 6.56
CA PHE A 81 7.52 2.40 7.89
C PHE A 81 7.61 3.90 8.24
N GLN A 82 8.41 4.69 7.52
CA GLN A 82 8.55 6.13 7.79
C GLN A 82 7.29 6.91 7.42
N VAL A 83 6.50 6.40 6.47
CA VAL A 83 5.24 7.02 6.03
C VAL A 83 4.00 6.32 6.56
N GLY A 84 4.16 5.28 7.38
CA GLY A 84 3.07 4.55 8.01
C GLY A 84 2.34 5.39 9.06
N ALA A 85 1.20 4.88 9.53
CA ALA A 85 0.43 5.49 10.62
C ALA A 85 0.06 4.46 11.69
N TYR A 86 0.16 4.89 12.95
CA TYR A 86 0.19 4.02 14.12
C TYR A 86 -0.78 4.52 15.19
N GLY A 87 -1.17 3.67 16.15
CA GLY A 87 -2.14 4.01 17.20
C GLY A 87 -1.83 5.25 18.02
N LEU A 88 -0.54 5.57 18.21
CA LEU A 88 -0.10 6.79 18.90
C LEU A 88 -0.45 8.08 18.15
N ASP A 89 -0.65 8.02 16.83
CA ASP A 89 -0.98 9.19 16.03
C ASP A 89 -2.41 9.65 16.25
N SER A 90 -3.35 8.72 16.49
CA SER A 90 -4.76 9.02 16.68
C SER A 90 -5.57 7.78 17.08
N ARG A 91 -6.53 7.96 17.99
CA ARG A 91 -7.57 6.95 18.29
C ARG A 91 -8.63 6.81 17.19
N VAL A 92 -8.77 7.81 16.33
CA VAL A 92 -9.68 7.78 15.17
C VAL A 92 -8.93 7.20 13.97
N ARG A 93 -9.27 5.98 13.53
CA ARG A 93 -8.59 5.27 12.43
C ARG A 93 -8.59 6.05 11.11
N ALA A 94 -9.66 6.77 10.78
CA ALA A 94 -9.69 7.63 9.59
C ALA A 94 -8.58 8.69 9.58
N ARG A 95 -8.18 9.21 10.75
CA ARG A 95 -7.07 10.18 10.84
C ARG A 95 -5.71 9.54 10.61
N LEU A 96 -5.57 8.22 10.82
CA LEU A 96 -4.34 7.47 10.51
C LEU A 96 -4.10 7.42 9.00
N VAL A 97 -5.14 7.15 8.20
CA VAL A 97 -5.06 7.20 6.73
C VAL A 97 -4.56 8.56 6.26
N ALA A 98 -5.20 9.64 6.73
CA ALA A 98 -4.79 11.00 6.37
C ALA A 98 -3.37 11.34 6.87
N ALA A 99 -2.93 10.80 8.00
CA ALA A 99 -1.57 10.98 8.50
C ALA A 99 -0.54 10.29 7.59
N ALA A 100 -0.82 9.07 7.15
CA ALA A 100 0.03 8.33 6.22
C ALA A 100 0.14 9.05 4.86
N GLN A 101 -0.99 9.53 4.30
CA GLN A 101 -0.99 10.37 3.10
C GLN A 101 -0.08 11.59 3.26
N ARG A 102 -0.26 12.39 4.31
CA ARG A 102 0.58 13.58 4.56
C ARG A 102 2.06 13.25 4.75
N ARG A 103 2.41 12.10 5.33
CA ARG A 103 3.81 11.67 5.47
C ARG A 103 4.39 11.27 4.13
N ALA A 104 3.64 10.52 3.33
CA ALA A 104 4.03 10.13 1.99
C ALA A 104 4.20 11.37 1.09
N GLU A 105 3.29 12.35 1.17
CA GLU A 105 3.39 13.61 0.43
C GLU A 105 4.71 14.34 0.71
N ARG A 106 5.06 14.48 1.99
CA ARG A 106 6.32 15.13 2.39
C ARG A 106 7.55 14.35 1.94
N LYS A 107 7.54 13.02 2.03
CA LYS A 107 8.70 12.19 1.70
C LYS A 107 8.93 12.08 0.20
N TYR A 108 7.86 11.98 -0.58
CA TYR A 108 7.93 11.67 -2.01
C TYR A 108 7.61 12.86 -2.92
N ALA A 109 7.27 14.01 -2.35
CA ALA A 109 6.93 15.23 -3.09
C ALA A 109 5.84 15.00 -4.15
N ALA A 110 4.82 14.22 -3.80
CA ALA A 110 3.68 13.86 -4.65
C ALA A 110 2.39 13.84 -3.84
N ASP A 111 1.26 14.23 -4.44
CA ASP A 111 -0.02 14.26 -3.74
C ASP A 111 -0.60 12.85 -3.54
N PHE A 112 -1.08 12.53 -2.34
CA PHE A 112 -1.73 11.26 -2.04
C PHE A 112 -3.15 11.50 -1.54
N THR A 113 -4.12 11.24 -2.41
CA THR A 113 -5.55 11.48 -2.21
C THR A 113 -6.34 10.20 -2.43
N ARG A 114 -7.68 10.28 -2.35
CA ARG A 114 -8.56 9.15 -2.67
C ARG A 114 -8.35 8.60 -4.09
N ARG A 115 -7.84 9.42 -5.01
CA ARG A 115 -7.62 8.98 -6.40
C ARG A 115 -6.55 7.89 -6.49
N ASN A 116 -5.51 7.98 -5.66
CA ASN A 116 -4.31 7.16 -5.73
C ASN A 116 -3.88 6.54 -4.39
N THR A 117 -4.78 6.50 -3.40
CA THR A 117 -4.56 5.82 -2.12
C THR A 117 -5.54 4.67 -1.96
N ILE A 118 -5.02 3.49 -1.63
CA ILE A 118 -5.81 2.29 -1.31
C ILE A 118 -5.49 1.85 0.12
N LEU A 119 -6.51 1.62 0.93
CA LEU A 119 -6.42 0.86 2.17
C LEU A 119 -6.85 -0.57 1.91
N VAL A 120 -6.02 -1.53 2.31
CA VAL A 120 -6.31 -2.96 2.29
C VAL A 120 -6.55 -3.41 3.72
N GLY A 121 -7.74 -3.94 4.02
CA GLY A 121 -8.13 -4.36 5.36
C GLY A 121 -9.24 -5.42 5.35
N GLY A 122 -9.47 -6.07 6.48
CA GLY A 122 -10.37 -7.22 6.59
C GLY A 122 -11.65 -6.95 7.38
N THR A 123 -11.83 -5.74 7.91
CA THR A 123 -12.93 -5.43 8.83
C THR A 123 -13.79 -4.24 8.37
N PRO A 124 -15.06 -4.17 8.83
CA PRO A 124 -15.88 -2.95 8.73
C PRO A 124 -15.17 -1.68 9.21
N GLY A 125 -14.31 -1.79 10.22
CA GLY A 125 -13.51 -0.69 10.74
C GLY A 125 -12.53 -0.13 9.71
N ASP A 126 -11.96 -1.00 8.88
CA ASP A 126 -11.05 -0.63 7.80
C ASP A 126 -11.77 0.11 6.69
N VAL A 127 -12.96 -0.38 6.32
CA VAL A 127 -13.81 0.28 5.34
C VAL A 127 -14.12 1.71 5.77
N ARG A 128 -14.62 1.88 6.99
CA ARG A 128 -14.89 3.22 7.54
C ARG A 128 -13.64 4.09 7.65
N ALA A 129 -12.50 3.51 8.01
CA ALA A 129 -11.24 4.24 8.13
C ALA A 129 -10.75 4.73 6.76
N GLY A 130 -10.77 3.88 5.74
CA GLY A 130 -10.36 4.23 4.38
C GLY A 130 -11.27 5.29 3.79
N LEU A 131 -12.59 5.07 3.80
CA LEU A 131 -13.56 6.01 3.26
C LEU A 131 -13.51 7.36 3.96
N GLY A 132 -13.55 7.37 5.30
CA GLY A 132 -13.48 8.60 6.09
C GLY A 132 -12.10 9.28 6.07
N GLY A 133 -11.06 8.51 5.75
CA GLY A 133 -9.67 8.98 5.67
C GLY A 133 -9.25 9.43 4.27
N GLY A 134 -10.11 9.30 3.26
CA GLY A 134 -9.81 9.70 1.90
C GLY A 134 -8.98 8.69 1.12
N ALA A 135 -9.18 7.39 1.34
CA ALA A 135 -8.65 6.29 0.54
C ALA A 135 -9.79 5.48 -0.11
N LYS A 136 -9.48 4.78 -1.20
CA LYS A 136 -10.30 3.66 -1.67
C LYS A 136 -10.03 2.43 -0.80
N VAL A 137 -10.93 1.47 -0.76
CA VAL A 137 -10.80 0.29 0.10
C VAL A 137 -10.89 -1.01 -0.69
N ILE A 138 -9.89 -1.87 -0.52
CA ILE A 138 -9.98 -3.29 -0.84
C ILE A 138 -10.26 -4.05 0.46
N GLY A 139 -11.47 -4.57 0.59
CA GLY A 139 -11.88 -5.43 1.70
C GLY A 139 -11.44 -6.87 1.45
N VAL A 140 -10.70 -7.47 2.36
CA VAL A 140 -10.23 -8.87 2.28
C VAL A 140 -11.11 -9.74 3.16
N ALA A 141 -12.02 -10.48 2.54
CA ALA A 141 -12.99 -11.31 3.22
C ALA A 141 -12.42 -12.71 3.51
N ALA A 142 -12.50 -13.15 4.77
CA ALA A 142 -12.14 -14.52 5.16
C ALA A 142 -13.21 -15.54 4.75
N ASP A 143 -14.48 -15.11 4.75
CA ASP A 143 -15.66 -15.91 4.41
C ASP A 143 -16.78 -15.03 3.81
N ARG A 144 -17.93 -15.63 3.55
CA ARG A 144 -19.09 -14.93 2.97
C ARG A 144 -19.69 -13.86 3.88
N ALA A 145 -19.77 -14.12 5.19
CA ALA A 145 -20.35 -13.15 6.12
C ALA A 145 -19.45 -11.92 6.24
N ALA A 146 -18.13 -12.11 6.26
CA ALA A 146 -17.16 -11.01 6.18
C ALA A 146 -17.31 -10.24 4.87
N ALA A 147 -17.49 -10.92 3.73
CA ALA A 147 -17.69 -10.26 2.45
C ALA A 147 -18.94 -9.36 2.47
N GLU A 148 -20.09 -9.90 2.88
CA GLU A 148 -21.35 -9.16 2.98
C GLU A 148 -21.22 -7.95 3.93
N ALA A 149 -20.50 -8.09 5.06
CA ALA A 149 -20.25 -6.99 5.98
C ALA A 149 -19.36 -5.90 5.37
N LEU A 150 -18.33 -6.26 4.60
CA LEU A 150 -17.43 -5.31 3.94
C LEU A 150 -18.15 -4.57 2.80
N GLU A 151 -18.98 -5.26 2.04
CA GLU A 151 -19.84 -4.68 0.99
C GLU A 151 -20.86 -3.71 1.60
N TRP A 152 -21.51 -4.11 2.69
CA TRP A 152 -22.49 -3.27 3.39
C TRP A 152 -21.89 -1.95 3.89
N GLU A 153 -20.64 -1.98 4.35
CA GLU A 153 -19.92 -0.77 4.80
C GLU A 153 -19.40 0.09 3.63
N GLY A 154 -19.48 -0.41 2.40
CA GLY A 154 -19.15 0.33 1.18
C GLY A 154 -17.70 0.19 0.72
N ALA A 155 -17.05 -0.96 0.94
CA ALA A 155 -15.74 -1.22 0.33
C ALA A 155 -15.79 -1.06 -1.19
N ASP A 156 -14.78 -0.42 -1.80
CA ASP A 156 -14.77 -0.21 -3.26
C ASP A 156 -14.64 -1.54 -4.02
N ILE A 157 -13.85 -2.48 -3.50
CA ILE A 157 -13.75 -3.86 -3.99
C ILE A 157 -13.65 -4.80 -2.78
N VAL A 158 -14.36 -5.93 -2.82
CA VAL A 158 -14.20 -7.02 -1.86
C VAL A 158 -13.57 -8.23 -2.56
N LEU A 159 -12.51 -8.77 -1.96
CA LEU A 159 -11.82 -9.97 -2.43
C LEU A 159 -11.87 -11.06 -1.38
N PRO A 160 -12.12 -12.32 -1.77
CA PRO A 160 -11.86 -13.44 -0.87
C PRO A 160 -10.35 -13.53 -0.59
N VAL A 161 -9.96 -13.93 0.63
CA VAL A 161 -8.55 -14.11 1.00
C VAL A 161 -7.81 -15.13 0.10
N GLN A 162 -8.56 -15.98 -0.60
CA GLN A 162 -8.08 -16.97 -1.56
C GLN A 162 -7.82 -16.40 -2.97
N ALA A 163 -8.15 -15.13 -3.25
CA ALA A 163 -8.00 -14.51 -4.57
C ALA A 163 -6.56 -14.52 -5.10
N GLY A 164 -5.56 -14.64 -4.21
CA GLY A 164 -4.15 -14.72 -4.55
C GLY A 164 -3.61 -13.46 -5.23
N THR A 165 -2.34 -13.50 -5.64
CA THR A 165 -1.65 -12.32 -6.22
C THR A 165 -2.37 -11.74 -7.43
N GLY A 166 -2.86 -12.58 -8.34
CA GLY A 166 -3.55 -12.12 -9.55
C GLY A 166 -4.80 -11.27 -9.24
N GLY A 167 -5.64 -11.73 -8.31
CA GLY A 167 -6.85 -11.01 -7.92
C GLY A 167 -6.55 -9.66 -7.28
N PHE A 168 -5.56 -9.60 -6.39
CA PHE A 168 -5.14 -8.35 -5.77
C PHE A 168 -4.54 -7.36 -6.77
N LEU A 169 -3.67 -7.81 -7.67
CA LEU A 169 -3.09 -6.94 -8.69
C LEU A 169 -4.16 -6.38 -9.63
N ALA A 170 -5.16 -7.19 -10.01
CA ALA A 170 -6.28 -6.74 -10.82
C ALA A 170 -7.14 -5.69 -10.09
N ALA A 171 -7.43 -5.89 -8.80
CA ALA A 171 -8.17 -4.93 -7.98
C ALA A 171 -7.41 -3.61 -7.83
N VAL A 172 -6.11 -3.66 -7.53
CA VAL A 172 -5.25 -2.47 -7.45
C VAL A 172 -5.22 -1.73 -8.78
N GLY A 173 -5.04 -2.43 -9.90
CA GLY A 173 -5.05 -1.84 -11.24
C GLY A 173 -6.38 -1.16 -11.58
N THR A 174 -7.50 -1.80 -11.23
CA THR A 174 -8.86 -1.25 -11.41
C THR A 174 -9.05 0.04 -10.60
N LEU A 175 -8.61 0.06 -9.35
CA LEU A 175 -8.80 1.21 -8.47
C LEU A 175 -7.82 2.35 -8.75
N LEU A 176 -6.58 2.09 -9.12
CA LEU A 176 -5.61 3.15 -9.38
C LEU A 176 -5.73 3.77 -10.77
N ALA A 177 -6.36 3.05 -11.73
CA ALA A 177 -6.66 3.50 -13.09
C ALA A 177 -5.60 4.48 -13.60
N PHE A 178 -4.35 4.03 -13.65
CA PHE A 178 -3.27 4.81 -14.25
C PHE A 178 -3.73 5.21 -15.66
N PRO A 179 -3.58 6.47 -16.08
CA PRO A 179 -3.83 6.82 -17.47
C PRO A 179 -2.97 5.88 -18.32
N ALA A 180 -3.60 5.20 -19.28
CA ALA A 180 -2.89 4.37 -20.26
C ALA A 180 -1.80 5.26 -20.88
N ARG A 181 -0.54 4.89 -20.67
CA ARG A 181 0.58 5.53 -21.37
C ARG A 181 0.64 5.01 -22.80
#